data_AF-A0A644Y3R3-F1
#
_entry.id   AF-A0A644Y3R3-F1
#
_cell.length_a   1.000
_cell.length_b   1.000
_cell.length_c   1.000
_cell.angle_alpha   90.00
_cell.angle_beta   90.00
_cell.angle_gamma   90.00
#
_symmetry.space_group_name_H-M   'P 1'
#
loop_
_entity.id
_entity.type
_entity.pdbx_description
1 polymer ?
#
loop_
_entity_poly.entity_id
_entity_poly.type
_entity_poly.pdbx_seq_one_letter_code
_entity_poly.pdbx_strand_id
1 'polypeptide(L)' 'MTINYAPEVAALLGKPTLTTDETSRVLGLGKNQTYEAIRRGDIPSVRIGRRILVPTTRLLRMLDDDAA' A
#
# COMPACT_ATOMS: atom_id res chain seq x y z
N MET A 1 6.22 0.16 -20.48
CA MET A 1 5.03 0.82 -19.92
C MET A 1 5.49 1.59 -18.69
N THR A 2 5.86 2.85 -18.87
CA THR A 2 6.42 3.66 -17.78
C THR A 2 5.27 4.39 -17.12
N ILE A 3 4.91 3.98 -15.91
CA ILE A 3 3.88 4.69 -15.16
C ILE A 3 4.47 6.00 -14.65
N ASN A 4 3.86 7.13 -15.05
CA ASN A 4 4.18 8.47 -14.55
C ASN A 4 3.73 8.60 -13.09
N TYR A 5 4.47 8.00 -12.18
CA TYR A 5 4.33 8.28 -10.76
C TYR A 5 5.15 9.51 -10.40
N ALA A 6 4.64 10.34 -9.49
CA ALA A 6 5.48 11.32 -8.80
C ALA A 6 6.69 10.57 -8.19
N PRO A 7 7.92 11.12 -8.27
CA PRO A 7 9.14 10.43 -7.83
C PRO A 7 9.06 9.97 -6.35
N GLU A 8 8.20 10.61 -5.56
CA GLU A 8 7.89 10.23 -4.19
C GLU A 8 7.29 8.82 -4.07
N VAL A 9 6.34 8.44 -4.93
CA VAL A 9 5.66 7.14 -4.87
C VAL A 9 6.63 6.00 -5.20
N ALA A 10 7.52 6.22 -6.17
CA ALA A 10 8.57 5.26 -6.50
C ALA A 10 9.52 5.03 -5.31
N ALA A 11 9.88 6.09 -4.58
CA ALA A 11 10.70 5.98 -3.37
C ALA A 11 9.97 5.23 -2.24
N LEU A 12 8.65 5.37 -2.12
CA LEU A 12 7.85 4.61 -1.15
C LEU A 12 7.84 3.11 -1.48
N LEU A 13 7.63 2.75 -2.75
CA LEU A 13 7.65 1.35 -3.19
C LEU A 13 9.02 0.68 -3.06
N GLY A 14 10.10 1.46 -2.87
CA GLY A 14 11.42 0.93 -2.51
C GLY A 14 11.56 0.48 -1.05
N LYS A 15 10.61 0.84 -0.17
CA LYS A 15 10.62 0.45 1.25
C LYS A 15 10.07 -0.97 1.44
N PRO A 16 10.53 -1.74 2.45
CA PRO A 16 9.98 -3.07 2.73
C PRO A 16 8.54 -3.02 3.26
N THR A 17 8.17 -1.93 3.93
CA THR A 17 6.83 -1.71 4.49
C THR A 17 6.43 -0.25 4.36
N LEU A 18 5.13 -0.02 4.21
CA LEU A 18 4.49 1.28 4.17
C LEU A 18 3.63 1.50 5.42
N THR A 19 3.52 2.74 5.84
CA THR A 19 2.47 3.18 6.77
C THR A 19 1.13 3.30 6.05
N THR A 20 0.04 3.45 6.80
CA THR A 20 -1.29 3.69 6.21
C THR A 20 -1.33 4.94 5.33
N ASP A 21 -0.62 6.00 5.72
CA ASP A 21 -0.57 7.24 4.95
C ASP A 21 0.20 7.05 3.63
N GLU A 22 1.36 6.41 3.67
CA GLU A 22 2.14 6.08 2.47
C GLU A 22 1.36 5.15 1.54
N THR A 23 0.67 4.16 2.10
CA THR A 23 -0.21 3.25 1.33
C THR A 23 -1.33 4.01 0.64
N SER A 24 -1.94 4.99 1.32
CA SER A 24 -2.98 5.84 0.73
C SER A 24 -2.47 6.64 -0.47
N ARG A 25 -1.23 7.15 -0.41
CA ARG A 25 -0.57 7.86 -1.52
C ARG A 25 -0.26 6.92 -2.67
N VAL A 26 0.24 5.71 -2.37
CA VAL A 26 0.56 4.68 -3.38
C VAL A 26 -0.70 4.21 -4.12
N LEU A 27 -1.80 3.98 -3.39
CA LEU A 27 -3.06 3.49 -3.97
C LEU A 27 -3.98 4.61 -4.50
N GLY A 28 -3.65 5.88 -4.26
CA GLY A 28 -4.53 7.01 -4.61
C GLY A 28 -5.84 7.06 -3.82
N LEU A 29 -5.89 6.47 -2.62
CA LEU A 29 -7.07 6.39 -1.78
C LEU A 29 -7.08 7.48 -0.71
N GLY A 30 -8.27 7.84 -0.23
CA GLY A 30 -8.39 8.67 0.98
C GLY A 30 -7.90 7.92 2.23
N LYS A 31 -7.41 8.64 3.24
CA LYS A 31 -6.92 8.04 4.51
C LYS A 31 -7.95 7.13 5.18
N ASN A 32 -9.20 7.60 5.29
CA ASN A 32 -10.28 6.83 5.91
C ASN A 32 -10.61 5.57 5.09
N GLN A 33 -10.63 5.68 3.76
CA GLN A 33 -10.87 4.54 2.88
C GLN A 33 -9.75 3.50 3.02
N THR A 34 -8.50 3.95 3.12
CA THR A 34 -7.35 3.08 3.33
C THR A 34 -7.43 2.37 4.68
N TYR A 35 -7.80 3.08 5.74
CA TYR A 35 -8.02 2.48 7.06
C TYR A 35 -9.14 1.42 7.03
N GLU A 36 -10.28 1.72 6.41
CA GLU A 36 -11.38 0.76 6.28
C GLU A 36 -10.98 -0.44 5.42
N ALA A 37 -10.28 -0.25 4.31
CA ALA A 37 -9.79 -1.34 3.46
C ALA A 37 -8.80 -2.25 4.20
N ILE A 38 -7.89 -1.67 5.00
CA ILE A 38 -7.03 -2.43 5.92
C ILE A 38 -7.85 -3.18 6.96
N ARG A 39 -8.88 -2.55 7.54
CA ARG A 39 -9.73 -3.14 8.57
C ARG A 39 -10.58 -4.29 8.02
N ARG A 40 -11.06 -4.18 6.77
CA ARG A 40 -11.80 -5.23 6.05
C ARG A 40 -10.90 -6.38 5.60
N GLY A 41 -9.59 -6.13 5.46
CA GLY A 41 -8.62 -7.10 4.97
C GLY A 41 -8.38 -7.04 3.46
N ASP A 42 -8.96 -6.05 2.77
CA ASP A 42 -8.73 -5.81 1.35
C ASP A 42 -7.26 -5.43 1.09
N ILE A 43 -6.67 -4.63 2.00
CA ILE A 43 -5.25 -4.24 1.93
C ILE A 43 -4.43 -5.11 2.90
N PRO A 44 -3.35 -5.77 2.43
CA PRO A 44 -2.53 -6.61 3.29
C PRO A 44 -1.83 -5.76 4.35
N SER A 45 -1.99 -6.12 5.62
CA SER A 45 -1.34 -5.41 6.73
C SER A 45 -0.78 -6.36 7.80
N VAL A 46 0.19 -5.86 8.55
CA VAL A 46 0.80 -6.49 9.71
C VAL A 46 0.74 -5.49 10.86
N ARG A 47 0.19 -5.92 11.99
CA ARG A 47 0.12 -5.09 13.20
C ARG A 47 1.26 -5.46 14.15
N ILE A 48 2.13 -4.49 14.43
CA ILE A 48 3.23 -4.64 15.39
C ILE A 48 2.98 -3.65 16.52
N GLY A 49 2.53 -4.18 17.67
CA GLY A 49 2.07 -3.37 18.80
C GLY A 49 0.94 -2.42 18.38
N ARG A 50 1.21 -1.11 18.46
CA ARG A 50 0.25 -0.04 18.11
C ARG A 50 0.33 0.41 16.65
N ARG A 51 1.30 -0.09 15.88
CA ARG A 51 1.54 0.34 14.49
C ARG A 51 0.93 -0.64 13.49
N ILE A 52 0.37 -0.09 12.43
CA ILE A 52 -0.10 -0.83 11.25
C ILE A 52 0.93 -0.60 10.15
N LEU A 53 1.46 -1.68 9.60
CA LEU A 53 2.41 -1.66 8.49
C LEU A 53 1.84 -2.48 7.34
N VAL A 54 1.98 -1.97 6.12
CA VAL A 54 1.56 -2.63 4.89
C VAL A 54 2.81 -3.16 4.20
N PRO A 55 3.05 -4.48 4.14
CA PRO A 55 4.21 -5.02 3.46
C PRO A 55 4.14 -4.72 1.96
N THR A 56 5.15 -4.02 1.43
CA THR A 56 5.16 -3.58 0.03
C THR A 56 5.09 -4.75 -0.93
N THR A 57 5.79 -5.85 -0.63
CA THR A 57 5.74 -7.08 -1.45
C THR A 57 4.33 -7.69 -1.52
N ARG A 58 3.57 -7.67 -0.42
CA ARG A 58 2.18 -8.18 -0.45
C ARG A 58 1.26 -7.23 -1.18
N LEU A 59 1.46 -5.93 -1.00
CA LEU A 59 0.70 -4.90 -1.70
C LEU A 59 0.89 -5.01 -3.22
N LEU A 60 2.13 -5.14 -3.69
CA LEU A 60 2.43 -5.32 -5.11
C LEU A 60 1.79 -6.59 -5.66
N ARG A 61 1.92 -7.72 -4.95
CA ARG A 61 1.27 -8.98 -5.37
C ARG A 61 -0.25 -8.89 -5.49
N MET A 62 -0.90 -8.10 -4.63
CA MET A 62 -2.34 -7.84 -4.71
C MET A 62 -2.71 -7.02 -5.95
N LEU A 63 -1.83 -6.12 -6.40
CA LEU A 63 -2.03 -5.28 -7.58
C LEU A 63 -1.63 -5.99 -8.89
N ASP A 64 -0.69 -6.92 -8.82
CA ASP A 64 -0.23 -7.74 -9.95
C ASP A 64 -1.25 -8.83 -10.36
N ASP A 65 -2.32 -9.04 -9.58
CA ASP A 65 -3.34 -10.07 -9.85
C ASP A 65 -4.24 -9.77 -11.08
N ASP A 66 -3.96 -8.70 -11.85
CA ASP A 66 -4.49 -8.46 -13.21
C ASP A 66 -3.65 -9.20 -14.29
N ALA A 67 -3.25 -10.44 -14.01
CA ALA A 67 -2.64 -11.35 -15.00
C ALA A 67 -3.41 -12.68 -15.04
N ALA A 68 -4.70 -12.61 -15.39
CA ALA A 68 -5.49 -13.72 -15.93
C ALA A 68 -6.45 -13.22 -17.02
#